data_AF-A0A850DUK1-F1
#
_entry.id   AF-A0A850DUK1-F1
#
_cell.length_a   1.000
_cell.length_b   1.000
_cell.length_c   1.000
_cell.angle_alpha   90.00
_cell.angle_beta   90.00
_cell.angle_gamma   90.00
#
_symmetry.space_group_name_H-M   'P 1'
#
loop_
_entity.id
_entity.type
_entity.pdbx_description
1 polymer ?
#
loop_
_entity_poly.entity_id
_entity_poly.type
_entity_poly.pdbx_seq_one_letter_code
_entity_poly.pdbx_strand_id
1 'polypeptide(L)'
;MADRQLLAALAAGDRAALATAFDRHAPTVLRYAWGLADTPDDAQRLVQDTLAALWREAPTLVLATSALLPWLLVTCRDLHVASTPADADADARARHRPRFVGGQVDALPELDRRLVELALGGGHSYQDAARVLGRPVAATARPARRTTKQRTEAVNHGEH
;
A
#
# COMPACT_ATOMS: atom_id res chain seq x y z
N MET A 1 -11.45 -0.34 20.01
CA MET A 1 -10.56 0.76 19.58
C MET A 1 -10.75 1.02 18.10
N ALA A 2 -11.12 2.23 17.71
CA ALA A 2 -11.21 2.63 16.30
C ALA A 2 -9.80 2.88 15.72
N ASP A 3 -9.63 2.74 14.41
CA ASP A 3 -8.32 2.85 13.76
C ASP A 3 -7.65 4.22 13.95
N ARG A 4 -8.43 5.31 14.05
CA ARG A 4 -7.87 6.64 14.40
C ARG A 4 -7.28 6.71 15.80
N GLN A 5 -7.93 6.06 16.77
CA GLN A 5 -7.42 5.97 18.14
C GLN A 5 -6.15 5.11 18.17
N LEU A 6 -6.17 4.00 17.43
CA LEU A 6 -5.04 3.11 17.28
C LEU A 6 -3.83 3.86 16.71
N LEU A 7 -4.05 4.67 15.67
CA LEU A 7 -3.03 5.50 15.05
C LEU A 7 -2.47 6.56 16.01
N ALA A 8 -3.33 7.24 16.78
CA ALA A 8 -2.89 8.21 17.77
C ALA A 8 -2.02 7.58 18.87
N ALA A 9 -2.38 6.37 19.33
CA ALA A 9 -1.59 5.64 20.31
C ALA A 9 -0.23 5.18 19.73
N LEU A 10 -0.21 4.72 18.47
CA LEU A 10 1.03 4.40 17.75
C LEU A 10 1.95 5.63 17.63
N ALA A 11 1.38 6.80 17.29
CA ALA A 11 2.11 8.06 17.20
C ALA A 11 2.74 8.47 18.55
N ALA A 12 2.11 8.09 19.66
CA ALA A 12 2.63 8.31 21.01
C ALA A 12 3.69 7.26 21.45
N GLY A 13 3.98 6.27 20.62
CA GLY A 13 4.94 5.20 20.94
C GLY A 13 4.37 4.08 21.81
N ASP A 14 3.05 3.88 21.82
CA ASP A 14 2.42 2.78 22.57
C ASP A 14 2.66 1.42 21.88
N ARG A 15 3.50 0.58 22.50
CA ARG A 15 3.80 -0.77 22.01
C ARG A 15 2.58 -1.71 22.07
N ALA A 16 1.65 -1.52 22.98
CA ALA A 16 0.41 -2.30 23.03
C ALA A 16 -0.52 -1.97 21.86
N ALA A 17 -0.51 -0.72 21.39
CA ALA A 17 -1.20 -0.33 20.18
C ALA A 17 -0.60 -1.01 18.94
N LEU A 18 0.73 -1.19 18.87
CA LEU A 18 1.36 -1.93 17.78
C LEU A 18 0.95 -3.40 17.77
N ALA A 19 0.92 -4.07 18.93
CA ALA A 19 0.41 -5.43 19.04
C ALA A 19 -1.05 -5.52 18.58
N THR A 20 -1.89 -4.57 19.02
CA THR A 20 -3.30 -4.50 18.60
C THR A 20 -3.44 -4.31 17.07
N ALA A 21 -2.60 -3.47 16.46
CA ALA A 21 -2.57 -3.26 15.02
C ALA A 21 -2.12 -4.53 14.28
N PHE A 22 -1.11 -5.22 14.81
CA PHE A 22 -0.61 -6.48 14.30
C PHE A 22 -1.74 -7.52 14.30
N ASP A 23 -2.33 -7.82 15.46
CA ASP A 23 -3.37 -8.86 15.59
C ASP A 23 -4.58 -8.59 14.69
N ARG A 24 -4.96 -7.32 14.56
CA ARG A 24 -6.10 -6.91 13.74
C ARG A 24 -5.84 -7.00 12.24
N HIS A 25 -4.69 -6.54 11.78
CA HIS A 25 -4.47 -6.30 10.35
C HIS A 25 -3.49 -7.29 9.69
N ALA A 26 -2.59 -7.93 10.45
CA ALA A 26 -1.62 -8.87 9.90
C ALA A 26 -2.25 -10.00 9.08
N PRO A 27 -3.37 -10.65 9.48
CA PRO A 27 -3.99 -11.70 8.67
C PRO A 27 -4.46 -11.20 7.29
N THR A 28 -4.98 -9.98 7.22
CA THR A 28 -5.47 -9.38 5.98
C THR A 28 -4.33 -8.92 5.09
N VAL A 29 -3.31 -8.28 5.68
CA VAL A 29 -2.10 -7.87 4.96
C VAL A 29 -1.33 -9.10 4.46
N LEU A 30 -1.25 -10.17 5.24
CA LEU A 30 -0.59 -11.42 4.84
C LEU A 30 -1.31 -12.07 3.65
N ARG A 31 -2.65 -12.15 3.69
CA ARG A 31 -3.44 -12.67 2.57
C ARG A 31 -3.22 -11.86 1.30
N TYR A 32 -3.09 -10.55 1.43
CA TYR A 32 -2.76 -9.68 0.30
C TYR A 32 -1.33 -9.90 -0.19
N ALA A 33 -0.35 -9.98 0.72
CA ALA A 33 1.05 -10.21 0.41
C ALA A 33 1.28 -11.56 -0.29
N TRP A 34 0.52 -12.60 0.06
CA TRP A 34 0.50 -13.89 -0.67
C TRP A 34 0.09 -13.76 -2.14
N GLY A 35 -0.69 -12.73 -2.48
CA GLY A 35 -1.04 -12.43 -3.87
C GLY A 35 0.05 -11.69 -4.65
N LEU A 36 1.06 -11.17 -3.96
CA LEU A 36 2.15 -10.36 -4.53
C LEU A 36 3.49 -11.10 -4.54
N ALA A 37 3.82 -11.80 -3.46
CA ALA A 37 5.12 -12.40 -3.23
C ALA A 37 5.22 -13.82 -3.82
N ASP A 38 6.44 -14.18 -4.23
CA ASP A 38 6.73 -15.51 -4.80
C ASP A 38 6.85 -16.59 -3.71
N THR A 39 7.26 -16.23 -2.49
CA THR A 39 7.47 -17.16 -1.37
C THR A 39 6.69 -16.77 -0.11
N PRO A 40 6.37 -17.74 0.78
CA PRO A 40 5.76 -17.45 2.07
C PRO A 40 6.61 -16.54 2.96
N ASP A 41 7.94 -16.71 2.94
CA ASP A 41 8.87 -15.88 3.70
C ASP A 41 8.86 -14.43 3.23
N ASP A 42 8.85 -14.20 1.91
CA ASP A 42 8.73 -12.86 1.35
C ASP A 42 7.40 -12.20 1.72
N ALA A 43 6.30 -12.96 1.73
CA ALA A 43 5.01 -12.43 2.15
C ALA A 43 5.00 -12.05 3.64
N GLN A 44 5.59 -12.88 4.51
CA GLN A 44 5.70 -12.57 5.92
C GLN A 44 6.60 -11.35 6.17
N ARG A 45 7.71 -11.24 5.43
CA ARG A 45 8.59 -10.08 5.46
C ARG A 45 7.83 -8.81 5.05
N LEU A 46 7.02 -8.85 4.00
CA LEU A 46 6.19 -7.70 3.59
C LEU A 46 5.23 -7.25 4.69
N VAL A 47 4.62 -8.19 5.43
CA VAL A 47 3.76 -7.84 6.58
C VAL A 47 4.58 -7.12 7.66
N GLN A 48 5.75 -7.64 8.01
CA GLN A 48 6.64 -7.04 9.01
C GLN A 48 7.09 -5.64 8.58
N ASP A 49 7.55 -5.49 7.34
CA ASP A 49 8.00 -4.22 6.79
C ASP A 49 6.85 -3.19 6.71
N THR A 50 5.62 -3.65 6.41
CA THR A 50 4.42 -2.80 6.39
C THR A 50 4.09 -2.28 7.78
N LEU A 51 4.15 -3.12 8.82
CA LEU A 51 3.89 -2.68 10.20
C LEU A 51 5.04 -1.86 10.78
N ALA A 52 6.29 -2.14 10.39
CA ALA A 52 7.42 -1.27 10.72
C ALA A 52 7.29 0.11 10.06
N ALA A 53 6.80 0.18 8.83
CA ALA A 53 6.47 1.44 8.16
C ALA A 53 5.32 2.15 8.89
N LEU A 54 4.27 1.43 9.29
CA LEU A 54 3.17 1.99 10.09
C LEU A 54 3.71 2.67 11.36
N TRP A 55 4.54 1.97 12.13
CA TRP A 55 5.12 2.51 13.36
C TRP A 55 5.92 3.79 13.10
N ARG A 56 6.78 3.77 12.08
CA ARG A 56 7.64 4.91 11.72
C ARG A 56 6.84 6.12 11.22
N GLU A 57 5.76 5.89 10.48
CA GLU A 57 4.97 6.93 9.83
C GLU A 57 3.76 7.36 10.66
N ALA A 58 3.41 6.64 11.72
CA ALA A 58 2.26 6.95 12.59
C ALA A 58 2.22 8.41 13.07
N PRO A 59 3.33 9.07 13.47
CA PRO A 59 3.29 10.46 13.92
C PRO A 59 2.87 11.48 12.86
N THR A 60 3.07 11.17 11.58
CA THR A 60 2.79 12.07 10.45
C THR A 60 1.67 11.57 9.55
N LEU A 61 1.19 10.34 9.75
CA LEU A 61 0.17 9.71 8.94
C LEU A 61 -1.20 10.37 9.18
N VAL A 62 -1.80 10.83 8.09
CA VAL A 62 -3.20 11.30 8.06
C VAL A 62 -4.02 10.30 7.27
N LEU A 63 -4.99 9.65 7.94
CA LEU A 63 -5.93 8.77 7.27
C LEU A 63 -6.92 9.60 6.47
N ALA A 64 -7.00 9.31 5.17
CA ALA A 64 -7.97 9.92 4.27
C ALA A 64 -9.42 9.58 4.66
N THR A 65 -9.61 8.50 5.43
CA THR A 65 -10.88 7.99 5.92
C THR A 65 -10.77 7.58 7.40
N SER A 66 -11.69 6.74 7.89
CA SER A 66 -11.62 6.17 9.23
C SER A 66 -10.82 4.86 9.29
N ALA A 67 -10.49 4.24 8.16
CA ALA A 67 -9.86 2.92 8.11
C ALA A 67 -8.35 3.02 7.87
N LEU A 68 -7.58 2.21 8.59
CA LEU A 68 -6.14 2.07 8.41
C LEU A 68 -5.78 1.09 7.28
N LEU A 69 -6.66 0.12 7.03
CA LEU A 69 -6.42 -0.97 6.07
C LEU A 69 -6.03 -0.47 4.66
N PRO A 70 -6.68 0.54 4.07
CA PRO A 70 -6.27 1.04 2.75
C PRO A 70 -4.82 1.50 2.68
N TRP A 71 -4.31 2.18 3.73
CA TRP A 71 -2.92 2.60 3.78
C TRP A 71 -1.98 1.39 3.86
N LEU A 72 -2.31 0.38 4.67
CA LEU A 72 -1.50 -0.83 4.83
C LEU A 72 -1.36 -1.61 3.51
N LEU A 73 -2.44 -1.77 2.75
CA LEU A 73 -2.41 -2.48 1.48
C LEU A 73 -1.54 -1.77 0.45
N VAL A 74 -1.65 -0.44 0.36
CA VAL A 74 -0.84 0.36 -0.57
C VAL A 74 0.63 0.33 -0.18
N THR A 75 0.95 0.54 1.10
CA THR A 75 2.33 0.48 1.61
C THR A 75 2.94 -0.91 1.38
N CYS A 76 2.20 -1.98 1.63
CA CYS A 76 2.65 -3.35 1.36
C CYS A 76 3.04 -3.55 -0.11
N ARG A 77 2.21 -3.05 -1.03
CA ARG A 77 2.50 -3.11 -2.48
C ARG A 77 3.71 -2.29 -2.87
N ASP A 78 3.86 -1.09 -2.32
CA ASP A 78 4.99 -0.21 -2.61
C ASP A 78 6.32 -0.79 -2.10
N LEU A 79 6.28 -1.47 -0.94
CA LEU A 79 7.42 -2.22 -0.40
C LEU A 79 7.79 -3.40 -1.30
N HIS A 80 6.79 -4.16 -1.76
CA HIS A 80 7.02 -5.25 -2.72
C HIS A 80 7.68 -4.74 -4.00
N VAL A 81 7.11 -3.70 -4.64
CA VAL A 81 7.69 -3.10 -5.86
C VAL A 81 9.10 -2.59 -5.64
N ALA A 82 9.40 -2.02 -4.46
CA ALA A 82 10.75 -1.55 -4.14
C ALA A 82 11.74 -2.69 -3.87
N SER A 83 11.26 -3.86 -3.44
CA SER A 83 12.08 -5.06 -3.22
C SER A 83 12.35 -5.87 -4.49
N THR A 84 11.51 -5.71 -5.51
CA THR A 84 11.65 -6.41 -6.79
C THR A 84 12.78 -5.76 -7.63
N PRO A 85 13.81 -6.54 -8.06
CA PRO A 85 14.85 -6.00 -8.92
C PRO A 85 14.26 -5.50 -10.25
N ALA A 86 14.82 -4.41 -10.79
CA ALA A 86 14.31 -3.76 -12.00
C ALA A 86 14.24 -4.73 -13.20
N ASP A 87 15.20 -5.65 -13.27
CA ASP A 87 15.37 -6.67 -14.31
C ASP A 87 14.69 -8.02 -13.99
N ALA A 88 13.93 -8.11 -12.90
CA ALA A 88 13.19 -9.33 -12.57
C ALA A 88 12.22 -9.68 -13.71
N ASP A 89 12.26 -10.95 -14.13
CA ASP A 89 11.60 -11.47 -15.33
C ASP A 89 10.10 -11.12 -15.34
N ALA A 90 9.62 -10.61 -16.48
CA ALA A 90 8.23 -10.17 -16.63
C ALA A 90 7.24 -11.34 -16.44
N ASP A 91 7.72 -12.56 -16.69
CA ASP A 91 6.96 -13.79 -16.65
C ASP A 91 6.69 -14.30 -15.22
N ALA A 92 7.55 -13.97 -14.25
CA ALA A 92 7.30 -14.23 -12.83
C ALA A 92 6.21 -13.29 -12.28
N ARG A 93 6.27 -12.01 -12.70
CA ARG A 93 5.30 -10.96 -12.32
C ARG A 93 3.88 -11.25 -12.85
N ALA A 94 3.76 -11.96 -13.97
CA ALA A 94 2.47 -12.33 -14.56
C ALA A 94 1.78 -13.52 -13.86
N ARG A 95 2.54 -14.38 -13.16
CA ARG A 95 2.01 -15.59 -12.50
C ARG A 95 1.34 -15.29 -11.15
N HIS A 96 1.72 -14.19 -10.50
CA HIS A 96 1.11 -13.71 -9.27
C HIS A 96 0.11 -12.58 -9.54
N ARG A 97 -1.03 -12.96 -10.10
CA ARG A 97 -2.20 -12.07 -10.10
C ARG A 97 -2.81 -12.15 -8.70
N PRO A 98 -2.79 -11.08 -7.89
CA PRO A 98 -3.36 -11.13 -6.55
C PRO A 98 -4.83 -11.50 -6.68
N ARG A 99 -5.19 -12.70 -6.20
CA ARG A 99 -6.59 -13.01 -5.91
C ARG A 99 -7.03 -11.98 -4.89
N PHE A 100 -7.96 -11.13 -5.31
CA PHE A 100 -8.44 -9.97 -4.57
C PHE A 100 -8.76 -10.35 -3.11
N VAL A 101 -8.51 -9.41 -2.20
CA VAL A 101 -8.65 -9.52 -0.73
C VAL A 101 -10.15 -9.58 -0.36
N GLY A 102 -10.86 -10.59 -0.87
CA GLY A 102 -12.32 -10.62 -0.98
C GLY A 102 -13.07 -10.96 0.31
N GLY A 103 -12.71 -10.33 1.43
CA GLY A 103 -13.47 -10.53 2.67
C GLY A 103 -13.44 -9.30 3.58
N GLN A 104 -12.24 -8.81 3.90
CA GLN A 104 -12.12 -7.59 4.70
C GLN A 104 -12.21 -6.33 3.85
N VAL A 105 -11.71 -6.34 2.60
CA VAL A 105 -11.86 -5.20 1.68
C VAL A 105 -13.31 -5.06 1.22
N ASP A 106 -14.03 -6.17 1.05
CA ASP A 106 -15.44 -6.12 0.67
C ASP A 106 -16.34 -5.57 1.79
N ALA A 107 -15.93 -5.75 3.05
CA ALA A 107 -16.58 -5.16 4.21
C ALA A 107 -16.21 -3.67 4.43
N LEU A 108 -15.28 -3.12 3.64
CA LEU A 108 -14.92 -1.71 3.75
C LEU A 108 -16.02 -0.80 3.18
N PRO A 109 -16.24 0.37 3.80
CA PRO A 109 -17.04 1.45 3.22
C PRO A 109 -16.65 1.75 1.76
N GLU A 110 -17.60 2.17 0.95
CA GLU A 110 -17.41 2.48 -0.49
C GLU A 110 -16.19 3.39 -0.75
N LEU A 111 -15.97 4.40 0.11
CA LEU A 111 -14.86 5.33 -0.03
C LEU A 111 -13.49 4.66 0.18
N ASP A 112 -13.42 3.70 1.12
CA ASP A 112 -12.21 2.94 1.41
C ASP A 112 -11.89 1.96 0.28
N ARG A 113 -12.92 1.33 -0.32
CA ARG A 113 -12.76 0.49 -1.51
C ARG A 113 -12.22 1.29 -2.70
N ARG A 114 -12.80 2.45 -2.99
CA ARG A 114 -12.32 3.34 -4.07
C ARG A 114 -10.89 3.83 -3.85
N LEU A 115 -10.50 4.10 -2.61
CA LEU A 115 -9.11 4.46 -2.27
C LEU A 115 -8.13 3.35 -2.67
N VAL A 116 -8.44 2.13 -2.26
CA VAL A 116 -7.63 0.94 -2.57
C VAL A 116 -7.58 0.71 -4.07
N GLU A 117 -8.71 0.78 -4.77
CA GLU A 117 -8.79 0.62 -6.22
C GLU A 117 -7.94 1.65 -6.97
N LEU A 118 -8.05 2.94 -6.62
CA LEU A 118 -7.28 4.02 -7.26
C LEU A 118 -5.78 3.88 -7.01
N ALA A 119 -5.36 3.58 -5.79
CA ALA A 119 -3.96 3.46 -5.44
C ALA A 119 -3.31 2.20 -6.08
N LEU A 120 -4.03 1.07 -6.07
CA LEU A 120 -3.53 -0.17 -6.63
C LEU A 120 -3.57 -0.18 -8.16
N GLY A 121 -4.62 0.37 -8.79
CA GLY A 121 -4.86 0.33 -10.23
C GLY A 121 -4.08 1.33 -11.08
N GLY A 122 -3.65 2.47 -10.51
CA GLY A 122 -3.08 3.58 -11.30
C GLY A 122 -1.61 3.94 -11.04
N GLY A 123 -0.89 3.17 -10.21
CA GLY A 123 0.46 3.56 -9.78
C GLY A 123 0.48 4.78 -8.83
N HIS A 124 -0.68 5.22 -8.36
CA HIS A 124 -0.83 6.34 -7.45
C HIS A 124 -0.41 5.95 -6.02
N SER A 125 0.26 6.86 -5.32
CA SER A 125 0.48 6.69 -3.89
C SER A 125 -0.85 6.80 -3.14
N TYR A 126 -0.92 6.29 -1.91
CA TYR A 126 -2.10 6.45 -1.04
C TYR A 126 -2.53 7.92 -0.93
N GLN A 127 -1.56 8.84 -0.89
CA GLN A 127 -1.80 10.28 -0.79
C GLN A 127 -2.33 10.86 -2.10
N ASP A 128 -1.89 10.36 -3.26
CA ASP A 128 -2.44 10.79 -4.54
C ASP A 128 -3.88 10.30 -4.72
N ALA A 129 -4.17 9.06 -4.34
CA ALA A 129 -5.54 8.52 -4.35
C ALA A 129 -6.46 9.32 -3.41
N ALA A 130 -5.99 9.66 -2.20
CA ALA A 130 -6.71 10.51 -1.27
C ALA A 130 -6.96 11.92 -1.84
N ARG A 131 -5.96 12.52 -2.50
CA ARG A 131 -6.08 13.84 -3.14
C ARG A 131 -7.10 13.82 -4.28
N VAL A 132 -7.08 12.78 -5.13
CA VAL A 132 -8.08 12.58 -6.20
C VAL A 132 -9.50 12.48 -5.64
N LEU A 133 -9.65 11.87 -4.46
CA LEU A 133 -10.94 11.76 -3.76
C LEU A 133 -11.31 13.00 -2.91
N GLY A 134 -10.54 14.09 -3.01
CA GLY A 134 -10.78 15.34 -2.28
C GLY A 134 -10.57 15.22 -0.76
N ARG A 135 -9.75 14.27 -0.30
CA ARG A 135 -9.47 14.03 1.13
C ARG A 135 -8.19 14.74 1.58
N PRO A 136 -8.16 15.27 2.81
CA PRO A 136 -6.96 15.89 3.36
C PRO A 136 -5.84 14.85 3.50
N VAL A 137 -4.64 15.23 3.11
CA VAL A 137 -3.41 14.44 3.23
C VAL A 137 -2.39 15.21 4.05
N ALA A 138 -1.51 14.50 4.73
CA ALA A 138 -0.38 15.12 5.43
C ALA A 138 0.45 15.97 4.46
N ALA A 139 0.79 17.20 4.86
CA ALA A 139 1.56 18.13 4.03
C ALA A 139 3.01 17.65 3.78
N THR A 140 3.54 16.78 4.64
CA THR A 140 4.90 16.19 4.55
C THR A 140 4.95 14.89 3.74
N ALA A 141 4.00 14.72 2.81
CA ALA A 141 3.93 13.61 1.88
C ALA A 141 5.28 13.26 1.24
N ARG A 142 5.66 11.98 1.32
CA ARG A 142 6.78 11.43 0.52
C ARG A 142 6.48 11.78 -0.94
N PRO A 143 7.41 12.38 -1.71
CA PRO A 143 7.15 12.58 -3.13
C PRO A 143 6.84 11.21 -3.72
N ALA A 144 5.74 11.12 -4.47
CA ALA A 144 5.33 9.91 -5.16
C ALA A 144 6.56 9.32 -5.83
N ARG A 145 6.93 8.07 -5.47
CA ARG A 145 8.05 7.39 -6.11
C ARG A 145 7.67 7.27 -7.58
N ARG A 146 8.20 8.16 -8.42
CA ARG A 146 8.09 8.06 -9.87
C ARG A 146 8.70 6.72 -10.24
N THR A 147 7.86 5.76 -10.62
CA THR A 147 8.31 4.58 -11.33
C THR A 147 8.85 5.07 -12.67
N THR A 148 10.16 5.18 -12.81
CA THR A 148 10.82 5.55 -14.07
C THR A 148 10.62 4.40 -15.06
N LYS A 149 9.48 4.39 -15.73
CA LYS A 149 9.25 3.65 -16.97
C LYS A 149 8.26 4.37 -17.87
N GLN A 150 8.47 5.67 -18.07
CA GLN A 150 8.17 6.25 -19.39
C GLN A 150 9.31 5.79 -20.32
N ARG A 151 9.14 4.62 -20.93
CA ARG A 151 9.90 4.30 -22.13
C ARG A 151 9.35 5.21 -23.22
N THR A 152 10.18 6.15 -23.60
CA THR A 152 10.15 6.94 -24.84
C THR A 152 9.55 6.16 -25.99
N GLU A 153 8.31 6.52 -26.36
CA GLU A 153 7.83 6.36 -27.73
C GLU A 153 8.05 7.70 -28.44
N ALA A 154 9.29 7.89 -28.88
CA ALA A 154 9.69 8.91 -29.83
C ALA A 154 10.90 8.35 -30.59
N VAL A 155 10.64 7.52 -31.60
CA VAL A 155 11.55 7.34 -32.73
C VAL A 155 10.71 7.31 -34.01
N ASN A 156 10.80 8.42 -34.72
CA ASN A 156 10.77 8.58 -36.18
C ASN A 156 9.77 7.74 -37.00
N HIS A 157 8.76 8.45 -37.51
CA HIS A 157 8.56 8.40 -38.96
C HIS A 157 8.47 9.82 -39.52
N GLY A 158 9.64 10.40 -39.77
CA GLY A 158 9.78 11.42 -40.79
C GLY A 158 10.06 10.74 -42.12
N GLU A 159 9.38 11.23 -43.15
CA GLU A 159 9.74 11.24 -44.57
C GLU A 159 9.74 9.90 -45.34
N HIS A 160 8.71 9.73 -46.17
CA HIS A 160 8.84 9.84 -47.63
C HIS A 160 7.52 10.29 -48.26
#